data_AF-E2QGU8-F1
#
_entry.id   AF-E2QGU8-F1
#
_cell.length_a   1.000
_cell.length_b   1.000
_cell.length_c   1.000
_cell.angle_alpha   90.00
_cell.angle_beta   90.00
_cell.angle_gamma   90.00
#
_symmetry.space_group_name_H-M   'P 1'
#
loop_
_entity.id
_entity.type
_entity.pdbx_description
1 polymer ?
#
loop_
_entity_poly.entity_id
_entity_poly.type
_entity_poly.pdbx_seq_one_letter_code
_entity_poly.pdbx_strand_id
1 'polypeptide(L)'
;MAIKSPPGLIPLSHLSGEELLAHLRFNRVTDEKGRYLPFDELQYRIKKGENVDVAWTLTRLARNAAIQRINYCNEAGEQAGFNITPVIAEACELVDKRATALALKDQTERLRGAGAELSQLRLEEPITSSQLEGANTTTLVARKMLETGRSPRTEDEHMIAGNARLMAEIPHLLAEPLTPALIRQLHAIGMGGINDAKYRPGEFRETDDVVIADYDGNIVHQPPAAALLPERLEKVCQWLNSHEGYIHPLVRACILHFMLAHEHPFRDGNGRTSRALFYWYMLKSGYDVFKYISISRLLHAAPVKYAASYQYTESDGMDLTYFLEYQAGVIKRALQNWQQHIDEITQRSAKLDSVLFSSGVLKRLNPRQVTLLNVMLANPGKEYTVAEISASLGVSDNTARADLRTIVKEGFAQEKRINNQQAVYVAHYPL
;
A
#
# COMPACT_ATOMS: atom_id res chain seq x y z
N MET A 1 1.87 23.90 -6.78
CA MET A 1 2.82 24.88 -6.20
C MET A 1 4.20 24.37 -6.52
N ALA A 2 5.01 25.16 -7.23
CA ALA A 2 6.34 24.71 -7.67
C ALA A 2 7.25 24.48 -6.46
N ILE A 3 7.84 23.30 -6.37
CA ILE A 3 8.84 22.98 -5.35
C ILE A 3 10.09 23.81 -5.59
N LYS A 4 10.63 24.41 -4.53
CA LYS A 4 11.90 25.15 -4.61
C LYS A 4 13.08 24.20 -4.57
N SER A 5 13.89 24.23 -5.62
CA SER A 5 15.16 23.52 -5.68
C SER A 5 16.16 24.08 -4.64
N PRO A 6 17.03 23.22 -4.09
CA PRO A 6 18.11 23.66 -3.21
C PRO A 6 19.10 24.59 -3.91
N PRO A 7 19.70 25.55 -3.18
CA PRO A 7 20.79 26.36 -3.71
C PRO A 7 22.07 25.53 -3.87
N GLY A 8 22.99 26.03 -4.69
CA GLY A 8 24.34 25.46 -4.78
C GLY A 8 25.06 25.49 -3.43
N LEU A 9 25.88 24.48 -3.15
CA LEU A 9 26.61 24.37 -1.89
C LEU A 9 27.79 25.35 -1.87
N ILE A 10 27.97 26.04 -0.74
CA ILE A 10 29.08 26.97 -0.56
C ILE A 10 30.35 26.16 -0.24
N PRO A 11 31.47 26.36 -0.95
CA PRO A 11 32.75 25.74 -0.57
C PRO A 11 33.13 26.12 0.87
N LEU A 12 33.54 25.14 1.68
CA LEU A 12 33.90 25.39 3.08
C LEU A 12 35.04 26.41 3.23
N SER A 13 35.93 26.51 2.23
CA SER A 13 37.00 27.52 2.17
C SER A 13 36.50 28.95 2.04
N HIS A 14 35.24 29.15 1.65
CA HIS A 14 34.60 30.47 1.52
C HIS A 14 33.81 30.88 2.76
N LEU A 15 33.74 30.04 3.80
CA LEU A 15 33.04 30.31 5.04
C LEU A 15 34.02 30.69 6.15
N SER A 16 33.73 31.77 6.87
CA SER A 16 34.51 32.14 8.05
C SER A 16 34.25 31.19 9.23
N GLY A 17 35.21 31.08 10.16
CA GLY A 17 35.03 30.29 11.37
C GLY A 17 33.84 30.75 12.22
N GLU A 18 33.56 32.05 12.25
CA GLU A 18 32.41 32.62 12.95
C GLU A 18 31.07 32.20 12.30
N GLU A 19 30.98 32.26 10.97
CA GLU A 19 29.79 31.81 10.23
C GLU A 19 29.53 30.31 10.44
N LEU A 20 30.58 29.49 10.40
CA LEU A 20 30.49 28.05 10.66
C LEU A 20 29.98 27.78 12.08
N LEU A 21 30.54 28.44 13.09
CA LEU A 21 30.11 28.27 14.48
C LEU A 21 28.66 28.72 14.69
N ALA A 22 28.25 29.84 14.09
CA ALA A 22 26.89 30.35 14.19
C ALA A 22 25.84 29.39 13.59
N HIS A 23 26.21 28.65 12.54
CA HIS A 23 25.32 27.73 11.82
C HIS A 23 25.58 26.25 12.13
N LEU A 24 26.52 25.92 13.01
CA LEU A 24 26.97 24.53 13.26
C LEU A 24 25.84 23.58 13.64
N ARG A 25 24.77 24.08 14.26
CA ARG A 25 23.59 23.29 14.60
C ARG A 25 22.86 22.71 13.39
N PHE A 26 23.06 23.24 12.18
CA PHE A 26 22.51 22.68 10.94
C PHE A 26 23.34 21.51 10.39
N ASN A 27 24.58 21.29 10.89
CA ASN A 27 25.42 20.16 10.51
C ASN A 27 24.92 18.84 11.14
N ARG A 28 23.74 18.39 10.72
CA ARG A 28 23.08 17.17 11.15
C ARG A 28 22.15 16.63 10.07
N VAL A 29 21.91 15.32 10.07
CA VAL A 29 21.11 14.63 9.06
C VAL A 29 19.64 15.03 9.14
N THR A 30 19.10 15.07 10.37
CA THR A 30 17.73 15.48 10.69
C THR A 30 17.73 16.66 11.66
N ASP A 31 16.62 17.39 11.71
CA ASP A 31 16.47 18.46 12.70
C ASP A 31 16.28 17.93 14.14
N GLU A 32 16.13 18.83 15.12
CA GLU A 32 16.02 18.47 16.54
C GLU A 32 14.76 17.65 16.86
N LYS A 33 13.78 17.61 15.94
CA LYS A 33 12.56 16.82 16.03
C LYS A 33 12.64 15.52 15.22
N GLY A 34 13.81 15.21 14.66
CA GLY A 34 14.04 14.02 13.85
C GLY A 34 13.50 14.11 12.40
N ARG A 35 13.15 15.31 11.91
CA ARG A 35 12.57 15.50 10.56
C ARG A 35 13.66 15.63 9.50
N TYR A 36 13.52 14.94 8.36
CA TYR A 36 14.41 15.10 7.21
C TYR A 36 13.79 16.05 6.18
N LEU A 37 13.87 17.35 6.48
CA LEU A 37 13.18 18.37 5.70
C LEU A 37 13.84 18.60 4.33
N PRO A 38 13.07 18.69 3.23
CA PRO A 38 13.58 19.20 1.95
C PRO A 38 13.88 20.70 2.06
N PHE A 39 14.71 21.24 1.16
CA PHE A 39 15.07 22.66 1.17
C PHE A 39 13.85 23.59 1.13
N ASP A 40 12.83 23.24 0.34
CA ASP A 40 11.57 23.98 0.24
C ASP A 40 10.91 24.19 1.61
N GLU A 41 11.02 23.22 2.52
CA GLU A 41 10.49 23.35 3.88
C GLU A 41 11.50 23.93 4.88
N LEU A 42 12.77 23.58 4.73
CA LEU A 42 13.83 23.95 5.66
C LEU A 42 14.04 25.47 5.70
N GLN A 43 14.02 26.14 4.55
CA GLN A 43 14.27 27.58 4.44
C GLN A 43 13.33 28.42 5.32
N TYR A 44 12.07 28.00 5.49
CA TYR A 44 11.08 28.71 6.30
C TYR A 44 11.23 28.49 7.81
N ARG A 45 12.13 27.59 8.23
CA ARG A 45 12.39 27.24 9.64
C ARG A 45 13.71 27.82 10.16
N ILE A 46 14.45 28.53 9.31
CA ILE A 46 15.67 29.26 9.67
C ILE A 46 15.29 30.60 10.30
N LYS A 47 16.02 31.04 11.34
CA LYS A 47 15.68 32.29 12.04
C LYS A 47 15.97 33.48 11.14
N LYS A 48 15.17 34.54 11.29
CA LYS A 48 15.40 35.80 10.59
C LYS A 48 16.79 36.35 10.92
N GLY A 49 17.59 36.63 9.90
CA GLY A 49 18.97 37.14 10.03
C GLY A 49 20.06 36.08 9.87
N GLU A 50 19.71 34.79 9.81
CA GLU A 50 20.66 33.71 9.53
C GLU A 50 20.79 33.46 8.03
N ASN A 51 21.95 32.96 7.61
CA ASN A 51 22.23 32.69 6.22
C ASN A 51 21.67 31.31 5.83
N VAL A 52 20.65 31.32 4.97
CA VAL A 52 19.94 30.12 4.50
C VAL A 52 20.86 29.19 3.72
N ASP A 53 21.74 29.73 2.90
CA ASP A 53 22.63 28.94 2.03
C ASP A 53 23.71 28.25 2.85
N VAL A 54 24.22 28.90 3.90
CA VAL A 54 25.15 28.29 4.87
C VAL A 54 24.47 27.18 5.65
N ALA A 55 23.25 27.42 6.15
CA ALA A 55 22.47 26.41 6.85
C ALA A 55 22.19 25.18 5.98
N TRP A 56 21.79 25.39 4.72
CA TRP A 56 21.59 24.31 3.75
C TRP A 56 22.90 23.58 3.43
N THR A 57 24.00 24.31 3.21
CA THR A 57 25.32 23.74 2.96
C THR A 57 25.75 22.79 4.08
N LEU A 58 25.64 23.22 5.34
CA LEU A 58 25.98 22.37 6.49
C LEU A 58 25.04 21.18 6.65
N THR A 59 23.74 21.35 6.39
CA THR A 59 22.76 20.26 6.38
C THR A 59 23.13 19.21 5.33
N ARG A 60 23.43 19.65 4.10
CA ARG A 60 23.77 18.76 2.99
C ARG A 60 25.10 18.06 3.20
N LEU A 61 26.09 18.72 3.81
CA LEU A 61 27.36 18.09 4.19
C LEU A 61 27.14 16.93 5.18
N ALA A 62 26.35 17.13 6.23
CA ALA A 62 26.00 16.08 7.19
C ALA A 62 25.28 14.90 6.51
N ARG A 63 24.31 15.20 5.65
CA ARG A 63 23.54 14.19 4.90
C ARG A 63 24.41 13.40 3.95
N ASN A 64 25.29 14.06 3.20
CA ASN A 64 26.21 13.43 2.26
C ASN A 64 27.25 12.55 2.97
N ALA A 65 27.70 12.94 4.16
CA ALA A 65 28.63 12.14 4.95
C ALA A 65 28.00 10.84 5.49
N ALA A 66 26.69 10.83 5.72
CA ALA A 66 25.95 9.68 6.26
C ALA A 66 25.24 8.83 5.19
N ILE A 67 25.19 9.30 3.93
CA ILE A 67 24.37 8.68 2.89
C ILE A 67 24.88 7.28 2.52
N GLN A 68 23.97 6.32 2.48
CA GLN A 68 24.21 5.01 1.88
C GLN A 68 23.90 5.11 0.39
N ARG A 69 24.95 5.04 -0.45
CA ARG A 69 24.80 5.06 -1.92
C ARG A 69 24.38 3.70 -2.45
N ILE A 70 23.64 3.72 -3.55
CA ILE A 70 23.23 2.52 -4.28
C ILE A 70 23.74 2.58 -5.72
N ASN A 71 23.87 1.43 -6.38
CA ASN A 71 24.29 1.35 -7.77
C ASN A 71 23.13 1.67 -8.73
N TYR A 72 22.70 2.93 -8.72
CA TYR A 72 21.64 3.46 -9.57
C TYR A 72 21.86 4.96 -9.77
N CYS A 73 21.79 5.42 -11.02
CA CYS A 73 21.97 6.82 -11.38
C CYS A 73 20.84 7.30 -12.30
N ASN A 74 20.49 8.58 -12.21
CA ASN A 74 19.69 9.24 -13.24
C ASN A 74 20.54 9.49 -14.51
N GLU A 75 19.94 10.06 -15.57
CA GLU A 75 20.65 10.35 -16.82
C GLU A 75 21.72 11.44 -16.69
N ALA A 76 21.60 12.32 -15.69
CA ALA A 76 22.60 13.33 -15.38
C ALA A 76 23.84 12.75 -14.67
N GLY A 77 23.84 11.45 -14.34
CA GLY A 77 24.93 10.77 -13.65
C GLY A 77 24.92 10.94 -12.13
N GLU A 78 23.86 11.52 -11.57
CA GLU A 78 23.70 11.65 -10.12
C GLU A 78 23.39 10.29 -9.51
N GLN A 79 24.27 9.82 -8.63
CA GLN A 79 24.11 8.53 -7.98
C GLN A 79 23.11 8.62 -6.84
N ALA A 80 22.09 7.76 -6.88
CA ALA A 80 21.08 7.70 -5.83
C ALA A 80 21.67 7.21 -4.49
N GLY A 81 21.07 7.69 -3.40
CA GLY A 81 21.40 7.25 -2.06
C GLY A 81 20.34 7.65 -1.06
N PHE A 82 20.45 7.15 0.16
CA PHE A 82 19.52 7.47 1.23
C PHE A 82 20.18 7.51 2.60
N ASN A 83 19.53 8.19 3.53
CA ASN A 83 19.81 8.16 4.95
C ASN A 83 18.69 7.40 5.68
N ILE A 84 19.04 6.61 6.71
CA ILE A 84 18.05 6.03 7.60
C ILE A 84 17.69 7.07 8.67
N THR A 85 16.48 7.63 8.55
CA THR A 85 15.92 8.57 9.53
C THR A 85 15.22 7.82 10.67
N PRO A 86 14.92 8.47 11.81
CA PRO A 86 14.12 7.84 12.88
C PRO A 86 12.77 7.29 12.38
N VAL A 87 12.09 8.01 11.47
CA VAL A 87 10.81 7.56 10.88
C VAL A 87 10.98 6.29 10.07
N ILE A 88 12.05 6.19 9.27
CA ILE A 88 12.36 5.00 8.48
C ILE A 88 12.71 3.83 9.41
N ALA A 89 13.56 4.07 10.41
CA ALA A 89 13.94 3.04 11.40
C ALA A 89 12.72 2.49 12.17
N GLU A 90 11.84 3.37 12.66
CA GLU A 90 10.60 2.97 13.33
C GLU A 90 9.66 2.18 12.39
N ALA A 91 9.62 2.51 11.10
CA ALA A 91 8.82 1.77 10.13
C ALA A 91 9.37 0.35 9.91
N CYS A 92 10.70 0.21 9.79
CA CYS A 92 11.35 -1.10 9.71
C CYS A 92 11.07 -1.94 10.96
N GLU A 93 11.24 -1.37 12.15
CA GLU A 93 10.94 -2.05 13.42
C GLU A 93 9.48 -2.52 13.49
N LEU A 94 8.53 -1.66 13.10
CA LEU A 94 7.11 -2.01 13.11
C LEU A 94 6.80 -3.13 12.12
N VAL A 95 7.39 -3.10 10.92
CA VAL A 95 7.28 -4.15 9.91
C VAL A 95 7.78 -5.49 10.45
N ASP A 96 8.96 -5.53 11.06
CA ASP A 96 9.54 -6.75 11.63
C ASP A 96 8.67 -7.31 12.78
N LYS A 97 8.14 -6.44 13.63
CA LYS A 97 7.30 -6.85 14.76
C LYS A 97 5.90 -7.31 14.36
N ARG A 98 5.33 -6.76 13.29
CA ARG A 98 3.89 -6.86 13.02
C ARG A 98 3.53 -7.47 11.68
N ALA A 99 4.44 -7.49 10.71
CA ALA A 99 4.10 -7.82 9.34
C ALA A 99 4.63 -9.18 8.85
N THR A 100 5.48 -9.85 9.63
CA THR A 100 6.05 -11.16 9.27
C THR A 100 5.00 -12.25 9.13
N ALA A 101 5.32 -13.33 8.41
CA ALA A 101 4.47 -14.51 8.32
C ALA A 101 4.11 -15.11 9.71
N LEU A 102 5.05 -15.07 10.67
CA LEU A 102 4.79 -15.50 12.05
C LEU A 102 3.79 -14.56 12.76
N ALA A 103 3.97 -13.24 12.62
CA ALA A 103 3.05 -12.28 13.19
C ALA A 103 1.64 -12.45 12.61
N LEU A 104 1.52 -12.65 11.28
CA LEU A 104 0.24 -12.94 10.65
C LEU A 104 -0.39 -14.22 11.19
N LYS A 105 0.39 -15.29 11.37
CA LYS A 105 -0.11 -16.56 11.92
C LYS A 105 -0.69 -16.37 13.33
N ASP A 106 0.05 -15.72 14.23
CA ASP A 106 -0.42 -15.43 15.59
C ASP A 106 -1.69 -14.54 15.60
N GLN A 107 -1.73 -13.53 14.72
CA GLN A 107 -2.92 -12.68 14.57
C GLN A 107 -4.11 -13.48 14.04
N THR A 108 -3.94 -14.25 12.97
CA THR A 108 -5.04 -14.99 12.32
C THR A 108 -5.59 -16.14 13.16
N GLU A 109 -4.78 -16.78 14.01
CA GLU A 109 -5.25 -17.77 14.99
C GLU A 109 -6.25 -17.17 15.98
N ARG A 110 -6.14 -15.87 16.29
CA ARG A 110 -7.07 -15.12 17.15
C ARG A 110 -8.33 -14.66 16.41
N LEU A 111 -8.32 -14.65 15.08
CA LEU A 111 -9.39 -14.15 14.22
C LEU A 111 -10.34 -15.26 13.72
N ARG A 112 -10.60 -16.29 14.53
CA ARG A 112 -11.52 -17.37 14.14
C ARG A 112 -12.87 -16.79 13.68
N GLY A 113 -13.27 -17.15 12.47
CA GLY A 113 -14.52 -16.65 11.85
C GLY A 113 -14.39 -15.35 11.05
N ALA A 114 -13.25 -14.66 11.06
CA ALA A 114 -13.07 -13.39 10.32
C ALA A 114 -12.65 -13.56 8.84
N GLY A 115 -12.81 -14.76 8.27
CA GLY A 115 -12.33 -15.07 6.92
C GLY A 115 -12.94 -14.19 5.84
N ALA A 116 -14.21 -13.79 5.99
CA ALA A 116 -14.88 -12.88 5.06
C ALA A 116 -14.29 -11.46 5.13
N GLU A 117 -14.07 -10.94 6.33
CA GLU A 117 -13.48 -9.61 6.54
C GLU A 117 -12.03 -9.55 6.05
N LEU A 118 -11.22 -10.58 6.34
CA LEU A 118 -9.87 -10.70 5.78
C LEU A 118 -9.88 -10.75 4.26
N SER A 119 -10.84 -11.47 3.66
CA SER A 119 -11.00 -11.51 2.20
C SER A 119 -11.34 -10.13 1.63
N GLN A 120 -12.15 -9.33 2.33
CA GLN A 120 -12.47 -7.97 1.94
C GLN A 120 -11.25 -7.04 1.98
N LEU A 121 -10.36 -7.20 2.97
CA LEU A 121 -9.14 -6.39 3.07
C LEU A 121 -8.17 -6.67 1.91
N ARG A 122 -8.09 -7.92 1.45
CA ARG A 122 -7.29 -8.29 0.26
C ARG A 122 -7.72 -7.55 -1.01
N LEU A 123 -8.98 -7.13 -1.10
CA LEU A 123 -9.52 -6.40 -2.25
C LEU A 123 -9.30 -4.89 -2.15
N GLU A 124 -8.90 -4.37 -0.99
CA GLU A 124 -8.78 -2.92 -0.78
C GLU A 124 -7.65 -2.30 -1.61
N GLU A 125 -6.47 -2.95 -1.63
CA GLU A 125 -5.33 -2.47 -2.39
C GLU A 125 -5.58 -2.42 -3.90
N PRO A 126 -6.04 -3.49 -4.58
CA PRO A 126 -6.27 -3.42 -6.02
C PRO A 126 -7.32 -2.38 -6.42
N ILE A 127 -8.33 -2.15 -5.57
CA ILE A 127 -9.36 -1.11 -5.81
C ILE A 127 -8.74 0.29 -5.67
N THR A 128 -8.15 0.59 -4.52
CA THR A 128 -7.65 1.95 -4.22
C THR A 128 -6.42 2.32 -5.05
N SER A 129 -5.58 1.34 -5.39
CA SER A 129 -4.44 1.52 -6.30
C SER A 129 -4.90 1.86 -7.72
N SER A 130 -6.03 1.33 -8.19
CA SER A 130 -6.59 1.71 -9.50
C SER A 130 -7.31 3.05 -9.44
N GLN A 131 -7.99 3.38 -8.34
CA GLN A 131 -8.60 4.69 -8.12
C GLN A 131 -7.55 5.81 -8.08
N LEU A 132 -6.38 5.54 -7.50
CA LEU A 132 -5.23 6.46 -7.50
C LEU A 132 -4.75 6.80 -8.92
N GLU A 133 -4.90 5.88 -9.87
CA GLU A 133 -4.59 6.11 -11.30
C GLU A 133 -5.81 6.64 -12.09
N GLY A 134 -6.89 7.04 -11.42
CA GLY A 134 -8.05 7.69 -12.04
C GLY A 134 -9.27 6.81 -12.30
N ALA A 135 -9.28 5.53 -11.90
CA ALA A 135 -10.44 4.67 -12.08
C ALA A 135 -11.66 5.19 -11.28
N ASN A 136 -12.68 5.69 -11.98
CA ASN A 136 -13.84 6.33 -11.36
C ASN A 136 -14.95 5.31 -11.02
N THR A 137 -14.67 4.42 -10.08
CA THR A 137 -15.65 3.46 -9.56
C THR A 137 -15.67 3.51 -8.03
N THR A 138 -16.87 3.55 -7.43
CA THR A 138 -16.98 3.52 -5.96
C THR A 138 -16.44 2.21 -5.39
N THR A 139 -15.82 2.25 -4.21
CA THR A 139 -15.29 1.06 -3.54
C THR A 139 -16.35 -0.01 -3.31
N LEU A 140 -17.61 0.39 -3.07
CA LEU A 140 -18.74 -0.55 -2.92
C LEU A 140 -19.03 -1.31 -4.22
N VAL A 141 -19.12 -0.61 -5.36
CA VAL A 141 -19.40 -1.23 -6.66
C VAL A 141 -18.23 -2.11 -7.10
N ALA A 142 -17.01 -1.61 -6.93
CA ALA A 142 -15.78 -2.33 -7.23
C ALA A 142 -15.67 -3.63 -6.42
N ARG A 143 -15.88 -3.55 -5.10
CA ARG A 143 -15.86 -4.70 -4.20
C ARG A 143 -16.90 -5.74 -4.61
N LYS A 144 -18.16 -5.32 -4.79
CA LYS A 144 -19.25 -6.23 -5.20
C LYS A 144 -18.95 -6.90 -6.54
N MET A 145 -18.36 -6.19 -7.50
CA MET A 145 -17.94 -6.76 -8.78
C MET A 145 -16.94 -7.90 -8.58
N LEU A 146 -15.87 -7.65 -7.81
CA LEU A 146 -14.82 -8.64 -7.55
C LEU A 146 -15.35 -9.84 -6.75
N GLU A 147 -16.17 -9.62 -5.73
CA GLU A 147 -16.75 -10.67 -4.90
C GLU A 147 -17.74 -11.58 -5.66
N THR A 148 -18.52 -11.01 -6.58
CA THR A 148 -19.51 -11.77 -7.37
C THR A 148 -18.93 -12.39 -8.64
N GLY A 149 -17.67 -12.09 -8.98
CA GLY A 149 -17.07 -12.50 -10.25
C GLY A 149 -17.75 -11.89 -11.47
N ARG A 150 -18.50 -10.80 -11.30
CA ARG A 150 -19.15 -10.09 -12.40
C ARG A 150 -18.09 -9.54 -13.35
N SER A 151 -18.25 -9.77 -14.64
CA SER A 151 -17.35 -9.20 -15.66
C SER A 151 -17.35 -7.65 -15.61
N PRO A 152 -16.17 -7.03 -15.74
CA PRO A 152 -16.05 -5.57 -15.86
C PRO A 152 -16.71 -5.08 -17.17
N ARG A 153 -17.21 -3.84 -17.15
CA ARG A 153 -17.98 -3.25 -18.26
C ARG A 153 -17.40 -1.95 -18.80
N THR A 154 -16.64 -1.23 -17.99
CA THR A 154 -16.03 0.06 -18.32
C THR A 154 -14.52 -0.02 -18.18
N GLU A 155 -13.79 0.90 -18.80
CA GLU A 155 -12.33 0.96 -18.66
C GLU A 155 -11.91 0.99 -17.18
N ASP A 156 -12.59 1.79 -16.35
CA ASP A 156 -12.36 1.87 -14.90
C ASP A 156 -12.55 0.53 -14.17
N GLU A 157 -13.62 -0.21 -14.51
CA GLU A 157 -13.88 -1.53 -13.94
C GLU A 157 -12.82 -2.54 -14.39
N HIS A 158 -12.38 -2.45 -15.66
CA HIS A 158 -11.29 -3.26 -16.18
C HIS A 158 -9.97 -2.93 -15.49
N MET A 159 -9.68 -1.67 -15.18
CA MET A 159 -8.49 -1.26 -14.40
C MET A 159 -8.49 -1.89 -13.01
N ILE A 160 -9.64 -1.94 -12.34
CA ILE A 160 -9.78 -2.55 -11.01
C ILE A 160 -9.65 -4.08 -11.10
N ALA A 161 -10.36 -4.71 -12.03
CA ALA A 161 -10.31 -6.16 -12.22
C ALA A 161 -8.92 -6.64 -12.64
N GLY A 162 -8.24 -5.91 -13.52
CA GLY A 162 -6.86 -6.16 -13.92
C GLY A 162 -5.90 -6.11 -12.75
N ASN A 163 -5.98 -5.07 -11.93
CA ASN A 163 -5.13 -4.93 -10.75
C ASN A 163 -5.44 -5.99 -9.67
N ALA A 164 -6.72 -6.39 -9.53
CA ALA A 164 -7.10 -7.49 -8.63
C ALA A 164 -6.50 -8.83 -9.09
N ARG A 165 -6.49 -9.12 -10.39
CA ARG A 165 -5.79 -10.29 -10.95
C ARG A 165 -4.29 -10.21 -10.68
N LEU A 166 -3.66 -9.06 -10.93
CA LEU A 166 -2.24 -8.86 -10.65
C LEU A 166 -1.88 -9.16 -9.19
N MET A 167 -2.62 -8.59 -8.24
CA MET A 167 -2.41 -8.84 -6.82
C MET A 167 -2.66 -10.30 -6.41
N ALA A 168 -3.56 -11.00 -7.11
CA ALA A 168 -3.82 -12.42 -6.90
C ALA A 168 -2.72 -13.33 -7.47
N GLU A 169 -2.02 -12.90 -8.53
CA GLU A 169 -0.93 -13.66 -9.17
C GLU A 169 0.41 -13.51 -8.44
N ILE A 170 0.68 -12.38 -7.78
CA ILE A 170 1.95 -12.11 -7.06
C ILE A 170 2.42 -13.28 -6.17
N PRO A 171 1.57 -13.90 -5.32
CA PRO A 171 1.97 -15.03 -4.48
C PRO A 171 2.56 -16.23 -5.24
N HIS A 172 2.19 -16.42 -6.51
CA HIS A 172 2.69 -17.48 -7.37
C HIS A 172 4.06 -17.16 -8.00
N LEU A 173 4.51 -15.92 -7.89
CA LEU A 173 5.74 -15.39 -8.52
C LEU A 173 6.83 -15.04 -7.49
N LEU A 174 6.66 -15.41 -6.21
CA LEU A 174 7.59 -15.02 -5.14
C LEU A 174 8.94 -15.74 -5.21
N ALA A 175 9.01 -16.92 -5.83
CA ALA A 175 10.26 -17.66 -5.98
C ALA A 175 11.20 -17.01 -7.01
N GLU A 176 10.64 -16.38 -8.03
CA GLU A 176 11.38 -15.80 -9.16
C GLU A 176 12.29 -14.63 -8.72
N PRO A 177 13.49 -14.48 -9.28
CA PRO A 177 14.26 -13.24 -9.15
C PRO A 177 13.60 -12.12 -9.95
N LEU A 178 13.90 -10.85 -9.62
CA LEU A 178 13.42 -9.76 -10.46
C LEU A 178 14.17 -9.77 -11.79
N THR A 179 13.42 -9.75 -12.90
CA THR A 179 13.96 -9.62 -14.25
C THR A 179 13.11 -8.65 -15.06
N PRO A 180 13.62 -8.06 -16.15
CA PRO A 180 12.79 -7.28 -17.07
C PRO A 180 11.58 -8.07 -17.58
N ALA A 181 11.73 -9.38 -17.79
CA ALA A 181 10.63 -10.26 -18.18
C ALA A 181 9.54 -10.37 -17.10
N LEU A 182 9.90 -10.49 -15.82
CA LEU A 182 8.93 -10.49 -14.72
C LEU A 182 8.20 -9.14 -14.62
N ILE A 183 8.91 -8.02 -14.80
CA ILE A 183 8.30 -6.68 -14.83
C ILE A 183 7.26 -6.59 -15.96
N ARG A 184 7.59 -7.07 -17.16
CA ARG A 184 6.65 -7.15 -18.30
C ARG A 184 5.47 -8.06 -18.01
N GLN A 185 5.70 -9.22 -17.39
CA GLN A 185 4.64 -10.17 -17.03
C GLN A 185 3.64 -9.55 -16.05
N LEU A 186 4.12 -8.92 -14.97
CA LEU A 186 3.26 -8.24 -14.00
C LEU A 186 2.45 -7.11 -14.66
N HIS A 187 3.09 -6.30 -15.51
CA HIS A 187 2.40 -5.27 -16.28
C HIS A 187 1.32 -5.87 -17.21
N ALA A 188 1.63 -6.96 -17.92
CA ALA A 188 0.69 -7.63 -18.81
C ALA A 188 -0.54 -8.17 -18.07
N ILE A 189 -0.36 -8.78 -16.90
CA ILE A 189 -1.47 -9.27 -16.06
C ILE A 189 -2.37 -8.11 -15.61
N GLY A 190 -1.74 -7.03 -15.13
CA GLY A 190 -2.45 -5.87 -14.59
C GLY A 190 -3.21 -5.07 -15.64
N MET A 191 -2.65 -4.91 -16.85
CA MET A 191 -3.19 -4.04 -17.89
C MET A 191 -3.95 -4.76 -19.00
N GLY A 192 -3.80 -6.09 -19.12
CA GLY A 192 -4.42 -6.87 -20.19
C GLY A 192 -5.94 -6.84 -20.15
N GLY A 193 -6.56 -6.55 -21.30
CA GLY A 193 -8.01 -6.49 -21.47
C GLY A 193 -8.65 -5.21 -20.96
N ILE A 194 -7.88 -4.15 -20.65
CA ILE A 194 -8.42 -2.81 -20.37
C ILE A 194 -8.68 -2.07 -21.69
N ASN A 195 -7.61 -1.77 -22.41
CA ASN A 195 -7.59 -1.22 -23.76
C ASN A 195 -6.21 -1.51 -24.34
N ASP A 196 -6.02 -2.71 -24.90
CA ASP A 196 -4.68 -3.21 -25.23
C ASP A 196 -3.94 -2.35 -26.26
N ALA A 197 -4.67 -1.63 -27.11
CA ALA A 197 -4.09 -0.66 -28.04
C ALA A 197 -3.46 0.54 -27.35
N LYS A 198 -4.08 1.02 -26.25
CA LYS A 198 -3.61 2.13 -25.40
C LYS A 198 -2.52 1.68 -24.43
N TYR A 199 -2.80 0.65 -23.62
CA TYR A 199 -1.93 0.23 -22.51
C TYR A 199 -0.74 -0.63 -22.95
N ARG A 200 -0.83 -1.28 -24.13
CA ARG A 200 0.22 -2.16 -24.67
C ARG A 200 0.76 -3.15 -23.60
N PRO A 201 -0.08 -4.07 -23.09
CA PRO A 201 0.24 -4.89 -21.93
C PRO A 201 1.56 -5.67 -22.11
N GLY A 202 2.48 -5.47 -21.17
CA GLY A 202 3.80 -6.08 -21.19
C GLY A 202 4.79 -5.55 -22.25
N GLU A 203 4.49 -4.49 -22.98
CA GLU A 203 5.42 -3.88 -23.95
C GLU A 203 6.08 -2.64 -23.35
N PHE A 204 7.41 -2.60 -23.33
CA PHE A 204 8.14 -1.38 -22.96
C PHE A 204 7.94 -0.30 -24.03
N ARG A 205 7.96 0.97 -23.62
CA ARG A 205 7.89 2.08 -24.57
C ARG A 205 9.15 2.15 -25.44
N GLU A 206 8.96 2.55 -26.68
CA GLU A 206 10.02 2.75 -27.68
C GLU A 206 10.29 4.23 -27.97
N THR A 207 9.51 5.11 -27.34
CA THR A 207 9.47 6.56 -27.58
C THR A 207 9.49 7.35 -26.26
N ASP A 208 9.85 8.63 -26.34
CA ASP A 208 9.95 9.56 -25.21
C ASP A 208 8.72 10.48 -25.08
N ASP A 209 7.60 10.08 -25.69
CA ASP A 209 6.32 10.80 -25.68
C ASP A 209 5.55 10.67 -24.36
N VAL A 210 6.00 9.79 -23.46
CA VAL A 210 5.41 9.60 -22.14
C VAL A 210 6.03 10.58 -21.14
N VAL A 211 5.17 11.38 -20.51
CA VAL A 211 5.54 12.35 -19.49
C VAL A 211 4.63 12.22 -18.27
N ILE A 212 5.15 12.57 -17.10
CA ILE A 212 4.33 12.71 -15.90
C ILE A 212 3.99 14.19 -15.76
N ALA A 213 2.70 14.51 -15.71
CA ALA A 213 2.21 15.87 -15.56
C ALA A 213 1.42 16.05 -14.26
N ASP A 214 1.39 17.27 -13.73
CA ASP A 214 0.48 17.63 -12.63
C ASP A 214 -0.95 17.91 -13.13
N TYR A 215 -1.85 18.25 -12.21
CA TYR A 215 -3.25 18.57 -12.52
C TYR A 215 -3.42 19.79 -13.44
N ASP A 216 -2.43 20.69 -13.48
CA ASP A 216 -2.42 21.87 -14.33
C ASP A 216 -1.81 21.58 -15.71
N GLY A 217 -1.38 20.33 -15.96
CA GLY A 217 -0.77 19.87 -17.21
C GLY A 217 0.72 20.20 -17.33
N ASN A 218 1.37 20.68 -16.27
CA ASN A 218 2.80 20.95 -16.29
C ASN A 218 3.57 19.63 -16.19
N ILE A 219 4.56 19.44 -17.05
CA ILE A 219 5.46 18.29 -16.96
C ILE A 219 6.24 18.39 -15.65
N VAL A 220 6.01 17.43 -14.77
CA VAL A 220 6.67 17.33 -13.47
C VAL A 220 7.86 16.37 -13.49
N HIS A 221 7.87 15.43 -14.43
CA HIS A 221 8.95 14.50 -14.62
C HIS A 221 8.97 14.02 -16.07
N GLN A 222 10.16 14.09 -16.67
CA GLN A 222 10.48 13.47 -17.95
C GLN A 222 11.26 12.18 -17.65
N PRO A 223 10.70 10.99 -17.95
CA PRO A 223 11.40 9.74 -17.77
C PRO A 223 12.67 9.65 -18.63
N PRO A 224 13.63 8.76 -18.26
CA PRO A 224 14.82 8.51 -19.05
C PRO A 224 14.53 8.17 -20.51
N ALA A 225 15.50 8.34 -21.42
CA ALA A 225 15.28 8.01 -22.82
C ALA A 225 14.91 6.53 -23.04
N ALA A 226 13.90 6.26 -23.87
CA ALA A 226 13.40 4.91 -24.17
C ALA A 226 14.51 4.00 -24.72
N ALA A 227 15.44 4.57 -25.49
CA ALA A 227 16.58 3.85 -26.03
C ALA A 227 17.51 3.28 -24.95
N LEU A 228 17.57 3.89 -23.76
CA LEU A 228 18.37 3.44 -22.63
C LEU A 228 17.62 2.49 -21.70
N LEU A 229 16.29 2.41 -21.84
CA LEU A 229 15.42 1.69 -20.93
C LEU A 229 15.80 0.20 -20.74
N PRO A 230 16.18 -0.58 -21.78
CA PRO A 230 16.58 -1.96 -21.58
C PRO A 230 17.78 -2.12 -20.63
N GLU A 231 18.81 -1.30 -20.80
CA GLU A 231 20.00 -1.32 -19.94
C GLU A 231 19.68 -0.83 -18.52
N ARG A 232 18.88 0.23 -18.41
CA ARG A 232 18.51 0.80 -17.11
C ARG A 232 17.64 -0.15 -16.28
N LEU A 233 16.68 -0.84 -16.89
CA LEU A 233 15.87 -1.86 -16.19
C LEU A 233 16.70 -3.07 -15.77
N GLU A 234 17.68 -3.46 -16.58
CA GLU A 234 18.61 -4.52 -16.21
C GLU A 234 19.42 -4.13 -14.96
N LYS A 235 19.91 -2.88 -14.89
CA LYS A 235 20.57 -2.33 -13.69
C LYS A 235 19.66 -2.32 -12.46
N VAL A 236 18.38 -1.96 -12.61
CA VAL A 236 17.39 -2.03 -11.52
C VAL A 236 17.23 -3.47 -11.02
N CYS A 237 17.11 -4.44 -11.93
CA CYS A 237 16.98 -5.86 -11.58
C CYS A 237 18.23 -6.39 -10.89
N GLN A 238 19.42 -6.07 -11.42
CA GLN A 238 20.71 -6.45 -10.83
C GLN A 238 20.88 -5.86 -9.43
N TRP A 239 20.56 -4.58 -9.25
CA TRP A 239 20.62 -3.94 -7.94
C TRP A 239 19.68 -4.60 -6.93
N LEU A 240 18.45 -4.97 -7.32
CA LEU A 240 17.54 -5.61 -6.38
C LEU A 240 17.98 -7.04 -6.01
N ASN A 241 18.51 -7.78 -6.97
CA ASN A 241 18.97 -9.15 -6.77
C ASN A 241 20.35 -9.23 -6.08
N SER A 242 21.05 -8.11 -5.93
CA SER A 242 22.37 -8.08 -5.29
C SER A 242 22.29 -8.37 -3.78
N HIS A 243 23.40 -8.83 -3.22
CA HIS A 243 23.56 -9.01 -1.77
C HIS A 243 24.56 -8.01 -1.18
N GLU A 244 24.87 -6.95 -1.94
CA GLU A 244 25.87 -5.95 -1.57
C GLU A 244 25.28 -4.89 -0.65
N GLY A 245 25.82 -4.80 0.57
CA GLY A 245 25.34 -3.88 1.58
C GLY A 245 23.97 -4.29 2.12
N TYR A 246 23.85 -4.44 3.43
CA TYR A 246 22.54 -4.73 4.01
C TYR A 246 21.62 -3.50 3.85
N ILE A 247 20.44 -3.73 3.29
CA ILE A 247 19.33 -2.79 3.23
C ILE A 247 18.10 -3.52 3.74
N HIS A 248 17.40 -2.95 4.71
CA HIS A 248 16.18 -3.54 5.25
C HIS A 248 15.16 -3.77 4.11
N PRO A 249 14.47 -4.92 4.04
CA PRO A 249 13.60 -5.24 2.90
C PRO A 249 12.52 -4.20 2.62
N LEU A 250 11.95 -3.57 3.66
CA LEU A 250 11.01 -2.46 3.51
C LEU A 250 11.60 -1.31 2.70
N VAL A 251 12.81 -0.87 3.07
CA VAL A 251 13.51 0.21 2.39
C VAL A 251 13.79 -0.20 0.94
N ARG A 252 14.25 -1.43 0.73
CA ARG A 252 14.52 -1.95 -0.62
C ARG A 252 13.26 -2.00 -1.49
N ALA A 253 12.11 -2.41 -0.94
CA ALA A 253 10.82 -2.39 -1.63
C ALA A 253 10.40 -0.98 -2.03
N CYS A 254 10.59 0.01 -1.13
CA CYS A 254 10.28 1.40 -1.44
C CYS A 254 11.24 1.97 -2.49
N ILE A 255 12.53 1.64 -2.45
CA ILE A 255 13.47 2.05 -3.50
C ILE A 255 13.06 1.44 -4.86
N LEU A 256 12.67 0.17 -4.90
CA LEU A 256 12.17 -0.48 -6.11
C LEU A 256 10.93 0.24 -6.67
N HIS A 257 9.99 0.59 -5.80
CA HIS A 257 8.83 1.40 -6.15
C HIS A 257 9.25 2.73 -6.79
N PHE A 258 10.17 3.46 -6.17
CA PHE A 258 10.71 4.69 -6.74
C PHE A 258 11.32 4.46 -8.13
N MET A 259 12.26 3.52 -8.24
CA MET A 259 13.00 3.24 -9.46
C MET A 259 12.06 2.96 -10.63
N LEU A 260 11.04 2.11 -10.45
CA LEU A 260 10.12 1.80 -11.55
C LEU A 260 9.24 2.99 -11.94
N ALA A 261 8.82 3.81 -10.99
CA ALA A 261 8.07 5.01 -11.29
C ALA A 261 8.93 6.07 -12.02
N HIS A 262 10.22 6.15 -11.70
CA HIS A 262 11.20 7.04 -12.33
C HIS A 262 11.63 6.55 -13.72
N GLU A 263 11.90 5.25 -13.91
CA GLU A 263 12.20 4.70 -15.25
C GLU A 263 11.00 4.80 -16.19
N HIS A 264 9.79 4.72 -15.63
CA HIS A 264 8.51 4.82 -16.33
C HIS A 264 8.48 3.96 -17.62
N PRO A 265 8.70 2.64 -17.51
CA PRO A 265 9.02 1.80 -18.66
C PRO A 265 7.87 1.54 -19.63
N PHE A 266 6.63 1.78 -19.22
CA PHE A 266 5.43 1.49 -20.01
C PHE A 266 4.75 2.78 -20.49
N ARG A 267 3.86 2.66 -21.48
CA ARG A 267 3.03 3.80 -21.94
C ARG A 267 2.01 4.27 -20.92
N ASP A 268 1.49 3.33 -20.13
CA ASP A 268 0.51 3.56 -19.07
C ASP A 268 0.67 2.40 -18.06
N GLY A 269 0.05 2.46 -16.88
CA GLY A 269 0.08 1.38 -15.89
C GLY A 269 1.34 1.35 -15.02
N ASN A 270 2.26 2.31 -15.17
CA ASN A 270 3.50 2.39 -14.40
C ASN A 270 3.22 2.44 -12.90
N GLY A 271 2.38 3.37 -12.41
CA GLY A 271 2.09 3.49 -10.99
C GLY A 271 1.55 2.20 -10.35
N ARG A 272 0.57 1.54 -11.00
CA ARG A 272 0.02 0.25 -10.56
C ARG A 272 1.10 -0.85 -10.54
N THR A 273 1.97 -0.88 -11.55
CA THR A 273 3.06 -1.87 -11.63
C THR A 273 4.13 -1.63 -10.57
N SER A 274 4.51 -0.38 -10.32
CA SER A 274 5.49 -0.01 -9.28
C SER A 274 5.01 -0.41 -7.88
N ARG A 275 3.71 -0.19 -7.59
CA ARG A 275 3.10 -0.62 -6.33
C ARG A 275 3.00 -2.15 -6.25
N ALA A 276 2.60 -2.82 -7.33
CA ALA A 276 2.60 -4.29 -7.37
C ALA A 276 3.99 -4.88 -7.09
N LEU A 277 5.05 -4.26 -7.61
CA LEU A 277 6.43 -4.67 -7.35
C LEU A 277 6.86 -4.43 -5.89
N PHE A 278 6.40 -3.35 -5.26
CA PHE A 278 6.55 -3.17 -3.81
C PHE A 278 5.94 -4.35 -3.04
N TYR A 279 4.69 -4.71 -3.35
CA TYR A 279 4.01 -5.83 -2.68
C TYR A 279 4.70 -7.16 -2.97
N TRP A 280 5.06 -7.43 -4.22
CA TRP A 280 5.81 -8.62 -4.59
C TRP A 280 7.10 -8.76 -3.77
N TYR A 281 7.88 -7.69 -3.62
CA TYR A 281 9.13 -7.75 -2.86
C TYR A 281 8.91 -7.91 -1.35
N MET A 282 7.89 -7.25 -0.78
CA MET A 282 7.54 -7.42 0.63
C MET A 282 7.11 -8.86 0.95
N LEU A 283 6.28 -9.44 0.09
CA LEU A 283 5.82 -10.84 0.24
C LEU A 283 6.97 -11.83 0.00
N LYS A 284 7.82 -11.58 -1.00
CA LYS A 284 9.03 -12.38 -1.24
C LYS A 284 9.97 -12.37 -0.03
N SER A 285 9.98 -11.26 0.72
CA SER A 285 10.79 -11.08 1.93
C SER A 285 10.12 -11.60 3.21
N GLY A 286 8.96 -12.27 3.13
CA GLY A 286 8.30 -12.92 4.27
C GLY A 286 7.39 -12.01 5.11
N TYR A 287 7.03 -10.82 4.60
CA TYR A 287 6.11 -9.90 5.27
C TYR A 287 4.66 -10.08 4.79
N ASP A 288 4.07 -11.22 5.13
CA ASP A 288 2.78 -11.67 4.62
C ASP A 288 1.57 -10.80 5.00
N VAL A 289 1.66 -9.98 6.06
CA VAL A 289 0.56 -9.08 6.43
C VAL A 289 0.26 -8.06 5.31
N PHE A 290 1.23 -7.74 4.46
CA PHE A 290 1.01 -6.88 3.30
C PHE A 290 -0.02 -7.45 2.30
N LYS A 291 -0.42 -8.73 2.40
CA LYS A 291 -1.58 -9.27 1.67
C LYS A 291 -2.90 -8.56 2.01
N TYR A 292 -3.00 -7.96 3.20
CA TYR A 292 -4.22 -7.37 3.74
C TYR A 292 -4.10 -5.85 3.98
N ILE A 293 -2.93 -5.26 3.73
CA ILE A 293 -2.70 -3.84 3.94
C ILE A 293 -2.80 -3.11 2.61
N SER A 294 -3.67 -2.12 2.53
CA SER A 294 -3.65 -1.14 1.44
C SER A 294 -2.85 0.11 1.80
N ILE A 295 -1.70 0.28 1.14
CA ILE A 295 -0.95 1.54 1.20
C ILE A 295 -1.57 2.58 0.25
N SER A 296 -2.18 2.13 -0.86
CA SER A 296 -2.76 3.02 -1.85
C SER A 296 -3.92 3.84 -1.31
N ARG A 297 -4.70 3.32 -0.36
CA ARG A 297 -5.72 4.11 0.35
C ARG A 297 -5.13 5.37 1.01
N LEU A 298 -3.97 5.24 1.65
CA LEU A 298 -3.32 6.36 2.34
C LEU A 298 -2.60 7.30 1.38
N LEU A 299 -2.07 6.77 0.27
CA LEU A 299 -1.49 7.58 -0.81
C LEU A 299 -2.58 8.43 -1.49
N HIS A 300 -3.73 7.82 -1.78
CA HIS A 300 -4.90 8.50 -2.34
C HIS A 300 -5.46 9.61 -1.44
N ALA A 301 -5.28 9.51 -0.11
CA ALA A 301 -5.69 10.58 0.80
C ALA A 301 -4.78 11.82 0.76
N ALA A 302 -3.57 11.71 0.19
CA ALA A 302 -2.60 12.81 0.11
C ALA A 302 -1.75 12.77 -1.17
N PRO A 303 -2.37 12.83 -2.37
CA PRO A 303 -1.68 12.65 -3.65
C PRO A 303 -0.59 13.70 -3.90
N VAL A 304 -0.83 14.94 -3.46
CA VAL A 304 0.15 16.04 -3.59
C VAL A 304 1.44 15.76 -2.83
N LYS A 305 1.36 15.20 -1.61
CA LYS A 305 2.56 14.88 -0.82
C LYS A 305 3.32 13.69 -1.40
N TYR A 306 2.60 12.74 -1.99
CA TYR A 306 3.19 11.61 -2.67
C TYR A 306 3.93 12.04 -3.94
N ALA A 307 3.32 12.88 -4.78
CA ALA A 307 4.00 13.43 -5.96
C ALA A 307 5.21 14.31 -5.56
N ALA A 308 5.07 15.12 -4.52
CA ALA A 308 6.16 15.98 -4.04
C ALA A 308 7.38 15.18 -3.57
N SER A 309 7.21 13.98 -3.00
CA SER A 309 8.37 13.19 -2.53
C SER A 309 9.24 12.66 -3.68
N TYR A 310 8.67 12.42 -4.86
CA TYR A 310 9.44 12.17 -6.10
C TYR A 310 10.22 13.42 -6.51
N GLN A 311 9.53 14.55 -6.61
CA GLN A 311 10.14 15.82 -7.04
C GLN A 311 11.27 16.29 -6.11
N TYR A 312 11.12 16.13 -4.78
CA TYR A 312 12.21 16.42 -3.84
C TYR A 312 13.43 15.53 -4.04
N THR A 313 13.21 14.25 -4.39
CA THR A 313 14.30 13.32 -4.67
C THR A 313 15.06 13.74 -5.93
N GLU A 314 14.34 14.05 -7.01
CA GLU A 314 14.93 14.42 -8.30
C GLU A 314 15.60 15.80 -8.27
N SER A 315 15.09 16.74 -7.48
CA SER A 315 15.65 18.09 -7.38
C SER A 315 16.82 18.23 -6.40
N ASP A 316 17.16 17.19 -5.63
CA ASP A 316 18.22 17.21 -4.62
C ASP A 316 19.20 16.02 -4.79
N GLY A 317 19.70 15.84 -6.02
CA GLY A 317 20.80 14.92 -6.34
C GLY A 317 20.49 13.46 -6.04
N MET A 318 19.27 13.02 -6.38
CA MET A 318 18.78 11.65 -6.18
C MET A 318 18.84 11.18 -4.71
N ASP A 319 18.55 12.10 -3.78
CA ASP A 319 18.40 11.79 -2.36
C ASP A 319 17.04 11.10 -2.11
N LEU A 320 17.05 9.77 -2.14
CA LEU A 320 15.86 8.93 -1.96
C LEU A 320 15.26 9.06 -0.56
N THR A 321 15.95 9.69 0.40
CA THR A 321 15.47 9.81 1.78
C THR A 321 14.10 10.48 1.84
N TYR A 322 13.79 11.47 0.98
CA TYR A 322 12.49 12.13 0.96
C TYR A 322 11.36 11.18 0.58
N PHE A 323 11.57 10.38 -0.47
CA PHE A 323 10.61 9.36 -0.88
C PHE A 323 10.44 8.30 0.21
N LEU A 324 11.55 7.83 0.77
CA LEU A 324 11.56 6.79 1.81
C LEU A 324 10.90 7.26 3.11
N GLU A 325 11.13 8.50 3.55
CA GLU A 325 10.52 9.05 4.76
C GLU A 325 8.99 9.17 4.59
N TYR A 326 8.54 9.63 3.42
CA TYR A 326 7.11 9.69 3.10
C TYR A 326 6.47 8.29 3.11
N GLN A 327 7.09 7.33 2.42
CA GLN A 327 6.58 5.96 2.36
C GLN A 327 6.60 5.28 3.73
N ALA A 328 7.67 5.45 4.52
CA ALA A 328 7.75 4.95 5.88
C ALA A 328 6.61 5.49 6.75
N GLY A 329 6.27 6.78 6.65
CA GLY A 329 5.13 7.38 7.34
C GLY A 329 3.77 6.82 6.88
N VAL A 330 3.62 6.49 5.59
CA VAL A 330 2.43 5.80 5.06
C VAL A 330 2.33 4.39 5.61
N ILE A 331 3.40 3.60 5.51
CA ILE A 331 3.47 2.20 5.96
C ILE A 331 3.21 2.09 7.47
N LYS A 332 3.77 2.98 8.29
CA LYS A 332 3.51 3.01 9.74
C LYS A 332 2.02 3.15 10.03
N ARG A 333 1.36 4.13 9.39
CA ARG A 333 -0.09 4.33 9.55
C ARG A 333 -0.90 3.15 9.03
N ALA A 334 -0.46 2.53 7.94
CA ALA A 334 -1.11 1.36 7.37
C ALA A 334 -1.07 0.16 8.34
N LEU A 335 0.09 -0.09 8.96
CA LEU A 335 0.27 -1.14 9.98
C LEU A 335 -0.47 -0.85 11.28
N GLN A 336 -0.52 0.41 11.70
CA GLN A 336 -1.32 0.83 12.87
C GLN A 336 -2.81 0.62 12.62
N ASN A 337 -3.32 1.00 11.45
CA ASN A 337 -4.71 0.73 11.06
C ASN A 337 -5.01 -0.77 11.04
N TRP A 338 -4.09 -1.59 10.51
CA TRP A 338 -4.21 -3.05 10.53
C TRP A 338 -4.28 -3.58 11.96
N GLN A 339 -3.35 -3.18 12.84
CA GLN A 339 -3.32 -3.64 14.22
C GLN A 339 -4.61 -3.25 14.96
N GLN A 340 -5.06 -2.01 14.81
CA GLN A 340 -6.31 -1.55 15.39
C GLN A 340 -7.50 -2.40 14.91
N HIS A 341 -7.55 -2.69 13.61
CA HIS A 341 -8.61 -3.53 13.05
C HIS A 341 -8.58 -4.96 13.61
N ILE A 342 -7.39 -5.56 13.75
CA ILE A 342 -7.25 -6.89 14.38
C ILE A 342 -7.69 -6.86 15.85
N ASP A 343 -7.35 -5.81 16.59
CA ASP A 343 -7.76 -5.66 17.99
C ASP A 343 -9.28 -5.51 18.10
N GLU A 344 -9.91 -4.74 17.21
CA GLU A 344 -11.37 -4.58 17.14
C GLU A 344 -12.08 -5.91 16.86
N ILE A 345 -11.60 -6.69 15.88
CA ILE A 345 -12.17 -8.01 15.59
C ILE A 345 -12.01 -8.94 16.80
N THR A 346 -10.83 -8.97 17.41
CA THR A 346 -10.54 -9.83 18.56
C THR A 346 -11.43 -9.49 19.75
N GLN A 347 -11.61 -8.20 20.06
CA GLN A 347 -12.50 -7.74 21.12
C GLN A 347 -13.96 -8.08 20.85
N ARG A 348 -14.42 -7.90 19.59
CA ARG A 348 -15.78 -8.25 19.18
C ARG A 348 -16.03 -9.75 19.33
N SER A 349 -15.10 -10.60 18.91
CA SER A 349 -15.20 -12.06 19.06
C SER A 349 -15.22 -12.48 20.54
N ALA A 350 -14.35 -11.90 21.39
CA ALA A 350 -14.36 -12.19 22.82
C ALA A 350 -15.67 -11.77 23.51
N LYS A 351 -16.23 -10.60 23.14
CA LYS A 351 -17.54 -10.16 23.63
C LYS A 351 -18.64 -11.12 23.20
N LEU A 352 -18.60 -11.58 21.95
CA LEU A 352 -19.57 -12.53 21.42
C LEU A 352 -19.53 -13.86 22.18
N ASP A 353 -18.34 -14.42 22.38
CA ASP A 353 -18.17 -15.67 23.14
C ASP A 353 -18.70 -15.54 24.57
N SER A 354 -18.48 -14.39 25.22
CA SER A 354 -19.02 -14.10 26.54
C SER A 354 -20.55 -14.08 26.56
N VAL A 355 -21.19 -13.47 25.57
CA VAL A 355 -22.67 -13.43 25.42
C VAL A 355 -23.23 -14.83 25.12
N LEU A 356 -22.59 -15.58 24.23
CA LEU A 356 -23.01 -16.94 23.88
C LEU A 356 -22.91 -17.89 25.09
N PHE A 357 -21.85 -17.76 25.89
CA PHE A 357 -21.67 -18.54 27.12
C PHE A 357 -22.69 -18.16 28.20
N SER A 358 -22.82 -16.86 28.51
CA SER A 358 -23.71 -16.36 29.57
C SER A 358 -25.20 -16.58 29.27
N SER A 359 -25.62 -16.50 28.00
CA SER A 359 -27.00 -16.78 27.59
C SER A 359 -27.38 -18.26 27.67
N GLY A 360 -26.40 -19.17 27.74
CA GLY A 360 -26.60 -20.62 27.68
C GLY A 360 -27.15 -21.13 26.35
N VAL A 361 -27.18 -20.30 25.30
CA VAL A 361 -27.80 -20.62 24.00
C VAL A 361 -27.14 -21.84 23.35
N LEU A 362 -25.83 -21.98 23.50
CA LEU A 362 -25.06 -23.11 22.93
C LEU A 362 -25.49 -24.47 23.50
N LYS A 363 -26.11 -24.52 24.68
CA LYS A 363 -26.66 -25.76 25.26
C LYS A 363 -28.07 -26.08 24.76
N ARG A 364 -28.79 -25.08 24.23
CA ARG A 364 -30.18 -25.21 23.74
C ARG A 364 -30.24 -25.48 22.24
N LEU A 365 -29.24 -25.04 21.49
CA LEU A 365 -29.14 -25.24 20.05
C LEU A 365 -28.54 -26.61 19.72
N ASN A 366 -29.04 -27.23 18.65
CA ASN A 366 -28.40 -28.41 18.07
C ASN A 366 -27.13 -28.02 17.26
N PRO A 367 -26.24 -28.98 16.92
CA PRO A 367 -24.98 -28.67 16.23
C PRO A 367 -25.14 -27.86 14.93
N ARG A 368 -26.19 -28.14 14.15
CA ARG A 368 -26.46 -27.43 12.89
C ARG A 368 -26.88 -25.98 13.14
N GLN A 369 -27.71 -25.75 14.16
CA GLN A 369 -28.14 -24.42 14.57
C GLN A 369 -26.97 -23.60 15.15
N VAL A 370 -26.06 -24.24 15.89
CA VAL A 370 -24.81 -23.61 16.34
C VAL A 370 -23.95 -23.22 15.13
N THR A 371 -23.81 -24.08 14.12
CA THR A 371 -23.10 -23.74 12.88
C THR A 371 -23.75 -22.54 12.18
N LEU A 372 -25.08 -22.53 12.01
CA LEU A 372 -25.80 -21.41 11.41
C LEU A 372 -25.59 -20.12 12.21
N LEU A 373 -25.68 -20.18 13.53
CA LEU A 373 -25.45 -19.05 14.42
C LEU A 373 -24.04 -18.48 14.22
N ASN A 374 -23.02 -19.33 14.23
CA ASN A 374 -21.63 -18.91 14.01
C ASN A 374 -21.43 -18.26 12.64
N VAL A 375 -22.05 -18.81 11.58
CA VAL A 375 -21.99 -18.22 10.23
C VAL A 375 -22.63 -16.84 10.19
N MET A 376 -23.82 -16.68 10.79
CA MET A 376 -24.52 -15.40 10.84
C MET A 376 -23.73 -14.35 11.64
N LEU A 377 -23.18 -14.74 12.79
CA LEU A 377 -22.41 -13.84 13.64
C LEU A 377 -21.05 -13.45 13.06
N ALA A 378 -20.46 -14.30 12.22
CA ALA A 378 -19.21 -14.03 11.50
C ALA A 378 -19.38 -13.01 10.35
N ASN A 379 -20.61 -12.73 9.92
CA ASN A 379 -20.89 -11.78 8.83
C ASN A 379 -21.96 -10.76 9.28
N PRO A 380 -21.64 -9.88 10.24
CA PRO A 380 -22.60 -8.92 10.75
C PRO A 380 -23.15 -8.02 9.63
N GLY A 381 -24.48 -7.87 9.61
CA GLY A 381 -25.18 -7.07 8.60
C GLY A 381 -25.48 -7.80 7.28
N LYS A 382 -24.93 -9.00 7.04
CA LYS A 382 -25.33 -9.82 5.89
C LYS A 382 -26.77 -10.29 6.05
N GLU A 383 -27.54 -10.15 4.97
CA GLU A 383 -28.91 -10.65 4.86
C GLU A 383 -28.90 -12.07 4.31
N TYR A 384 -29.45 -13.00 5.08
CA TYR A 384 -29.53 -14.40 4.71
C TYR A 384 -30.94 -14.75 4.24
N THR A 385 -31.03 -15.41 3.09
CA THR A 385 -32.29 -16.00 2.62
C THR A 385 -32.40 -17.46 3.04
N VAL A 386 -33.63 -18.00 3.08
CA VAL A 386 -33.84 -19.43 3.34
C VAL A 386 -33.14 -20.29 2.29
N ALA A 387 -33.20 -19.89 1.01
CA ALA A 387 -32.58 -20.61 -0.09
C ALA A 387 -31.05 -20.66 0.03
N GLU A 388 -30.42 -19.56 0.46
CA GLU A 388 -28.98 -19.50 0.67
C GLU A 388 -28.54 -20.44 1.80
N ILE A 389 -29.26 -20.44 2.94
CA ILE A 389 -28.93 -21.31 4.08
C ILE A 389 -29.19 -22.79 3.75
N SER A 390 -30.27 -23.06 3.02
CA SER A 390 -30.63 -24.39 2.49
C SER A 390 -29.49 -24.96 1.66
N ALA A 391 -28.98 -24.17 0.70
CA ALA A 391 -27.83 -24.53 -0.12
C ALA A 391 -26.54 -24.68 0.70
N SER A 392 -26.25 -23.75 1.63
CA SER A 392 -25.00 -23.75 2.38
C SER A 392 -24.89 -24.89 3.40
N LEU A 393 -26.00 -25.29 4.01
CA LEU A 393 -26.05 -26.37 5.01
C LEU A 393 -26.45 -27.73 4.43
N GLY A 394 -26.82 -27.79 3.14
CA GLY A 394 -27.26 -29.02 2.48
C GLY A 394 -28.56 -29.60 3.07
N VAL A 395 -29.51 -28.74 3.45
CA VAL A 395 -30.80 -29.14 4.05
C VAL A 395 -31.98 -28.66 3.21
N SER A 396 -33.20 -29.11 3.53
CA SER A 396 -34.39 -28.59 2.86
C SER A 396 -34.73 -27.16 3.31
N ASP A 397 -35.40 -26.38 2.44
CA ASP A 397 -35.87 -25.03 2.75
C ASP A 397 -36.71 -24.95 4.04
N ASN A 398 -37.53 -25.98 4.29
CA ASN A 398 -38.33 -26.05 5.52
C ASN A 398 -37.46 -26.19 6.77
N THR A 399 -36.37 -26.96 6.67
CA THR A 399 -35.41 -27.15 7.76
C THR A 399 -34.61 -25.87 7.98
N ALA A 400 -34.08 -25.25 6.91
CA ALA A 400 -33.38 -23.97 6.98
C ALA A 400 -34.24 -22.86 7.60
N ARG A 401 -35.52 -22.79 7.22
CA ARG A 401 -36.49 -21.84 7.79
C ARG A 401 -36.74 -22.08 9.28
N ALA A 402 -36.84 -23.34 9.71
CA ALA A 402 -37.02 -23.70 11.12
C ALA A 402 -35.79 -23.34 11.96
N ASP A 403 -34.59 -23.58 11.45
CA ASP A 403 -33.34 -23.22 12.13
C ASP A 403 -33.19 -21.69 12.26
N LEU A 404 -33.45 -20.93 11.18
CA LEU A 404 -33.46 -19.46 11.21
C LEU A 404 -34.44 -18.90 12.24
N ARG A 405 -35.68 -19.42 12.28
CA ARG A 405 -36.67 -19.03 13.29
C ARG A 405 -36.24 -19.36 14.71
N THR A 406 -35.51 -20.46 14.90
CA THR A 406 -34.96 -20.84 16.21
C THR A 406 -33.93 -19.81 16.66
N ILE A 407 -33.03 -19.38 15.79
CA ILE A 407 -32.04 -18.33 16.11
C ILE A 407 -32.72 -16.99 16.41
N VAL A 408 -33.76 -16.62 15.67
CA VAL A 408 -34.58 -15.43 15.96
C VAL A 408 -35.23 -15.54 17.34
N LYS A 409 -35.79 -16.71 17.69
CA LYS A 409 -36.39 -16.96 19.00
C LYS A 409 -35.38 -16.85 20.15
N GLU A 410 -34.15 -17.28 19.93
CA GLU A 410 -33.05 -17.14 20.90
C GLU A 410 -32.49 -15.70 20.98
N GLY A 411 -32.97 -14.78 20.14
CA GLY A 411 -32.62 -13.36 20.17
C GLY A 411 -31.35 -12.97 19.42
N PHE A 412 -30.72 -13.90 18.69
CA PHE A 412 -29.46 -13.68 17.97
C PHE A 412 -29.62 -13.36 16.48
N ALA A 413 -30.86 -13.28 16.00
CA ALA A 413 -31.19 -12.82 14.65
C ALA A 413 -32.52 -12.06 14.63
N GLN A 414 -32.70 -11.24 13.60
CA GLN A 414 -33.96 -10.56 13.30
C GLN A 414 -34.44 -10.93 11.90
N GLU A 415 -35.74 -11.17 11.77
CA GLU A 415 -36.40 -11.30 10.47
C GLU A 415 -36.75 -9.90 9.94
N LYS A 416 -36.32 -9.59 8.71
CA LYS A 416 -36.71 -8.40 7.94
C LYS A 416 -37.46 -8.83 6.68
N ARG A 417 -38.37 -7.99 6.21
CA ARG A 417 -39.04 -8.20 4.91
C ARG A 417 -38.52 -7.21 3.88
N ILE A 418 -38.02 -7.74 2.77
CA ILE A 418 -37.65 -6.96 1.59
C ILE A 418 -38.82 -6.97 0.61
N ASN A 419 -39.20 -5.79 0.12
CA ASN A 419 -40.26 -5.58 -0.88
C ASN A 419 -41.60 -6.25 -0.52
N ASN A 420 -41.93 -6.36 0.77
CA ASN A 420 -43.14 -7.00 1.31
C ASN A 420 -43.38 -8.47 0.90
N GLN A 421 -42.40 -9.14 0.28
CA GLN A 421 -42.57 -10.52 -0.22
C GLN A 421 -41.48 -11.49 0.25
N GLN A 422 -40.24 -11.03 0.45
CA GLN A 422 -39.13 -11.91 0.79
C GLN A 422 -38.66 -11.69 2.23
N ALA A 423 -38.72 -12.74 3.05
CA ALA A 423 -38.14 -12.74 4.39
C ALA A 423 -36.62 -12.98 4.30
N VAL A 424 -35.86 -12.05 4.88
CA VAL A 424 -34.42 -12.17 5.07
C VAL A 424 -34.10 -12.10 6.56
N TYR A 425 -33.00 -12.72 6.96
CA TYR A 425 -32.59 -12.81 8.35
C TYR A 425 -31.23 -12.17 8.51
N VAL A 426 -31.07 -11.32 9.53
CA VAL A 426 -29.82 -10.62 9.83
C VAL A 426 -29.43 -10.95 11.26
N ALA A 427 -28.15 -11.20 11.50
CA ALA A 427 -27.61 -11.39 12.84
C ALA A 427 -27.91 -10.16 13.72
N HIS A 428 -28.29 -10.41 14.97
CA HIS A 428 -28.54 -9.37 15.97
C HIS A 428 -27.75 -9.68 17.23
N TYR A 429 -27.09 -8.66 17.77
CA TYR A 429 -26.42 -8.75 19.06
C TYR A 429 -27.40 -8.20 20.11
N PRO A 430 -27.93 -9.03 21.02
CA PRO A 430 -28.56 -8.51 22.22
C PRO A 430 -27.44 -7.80 23.01
N LEU A 431 -27.44 -6.46 22.98
CA LEU A 431 -26.53 -5.62 23.74
C LEU A 431 -27.00 -5.47 25.18
#